data_AF-A0A6M0M845-F1
#
_entry.id   AF-A0A6M0M845-F1
#
_cell.length_a   1.000
_cell.length_b   1.000
_cell.length_c   1.000
_cell.angle_alpha   90.00
_cell.angle_beta   90.00
_cell.angle_gamma   90.00
#
_symmetry.space_group_name_H-M   'P 1'
#
loop_
_entity.id
_entity.type
_entity.pdbx_description
1 polymer ?
#
loop_
_entity_poly.entity_id
_entity_poly.type
_entity_poly.pdbx_seq_one_letter_code
_entity_poly.pdbx_strand_id
1 'polypeptide(L)' 'MNHFKGKQFQKDVIIISVGYYLRYNLSYRDVQEMLYDRGINVSHTT' A
#
# COMPACT_ATOMS: atom_id res chain seq x y z
N MET A 1 10.61 18.77 5.17
CA MET A 1 9.83 17.86 6.04
C MET A 1 9.77 16.46 5.43
N ASN A 2 10.23 15.41 6.12
CA ASN A 2 10.09 14.03 5.66
C ASN A 2 8.70 13.49 6.04
N HIS A 3 7.72 13.62 5.16
CA HIS A 3 6.32 13.20 5.38
C HIS A 3 6.17 11.69 5.69
N PHE A 4 7.14 10.88 5.31
CA PHE A 4 7.12 9.42 5.45
C PHE A 4 8.10 8.89 6.51
N LYS A 5 8.72 9.76 7.33
CA LYS A 5 9.65 9.32 8.38
C LYS A 5 8.92 8.43 9.41
N GLY A 6 9.49 7.27 9.72
CA GLY A 6 8.95 6.33 10.72
C GLY A 6 7.71 5.56 10.29
N LYS A 7 7.41 5.50 8.98
CA LYS A 7 6.34 4.65 8.45
C LYS A 7 6.86 3.22 8.26
N GLN A 8 5.97 2.25 8.45
CA GLN A 8 6.25 0.82 8.30
C GLN A 8 6.65 0.44 6.87
N PHE A 9 6.15 1.19 5.88
CA PHE A 9 6.41 0.96 4.46
C PHE A 9 7.17 2.14 3.84
N GLN A 10 7.95 1.84 2.80
CA GLN A 10 8.63 2.86 2.01
C GLN A 10 7.59 3.77 1.33
N LYS A 11 7.99 5.03 1.10
CA LYS A 11 7.14 6.05 0.45
C LYS A 11 6.53 5.55 -0.85
N ASP A 12 7.33 4.92 -1.69
CA ASP A 12 6.90 4.41 -3.01
C ASP A 12 5.77 3.40 -2.89
N VAL A 13 5.86 2.48 -1.92
CA VAL A 13 4.80 1.50 -1.65
C VAL A 13 3.49 2.20 -1.30
N ILE A 14 3.54 3.16 -0.38
CA ILE A 14 2.34 3.90 0.08
C ILE A 14 1.70 4.67 -1.08
N ILE A 15 2.50 5.37 -1.89
CA ILE A 15 2.02 6.15 -3.03
C ILE A 15 1.36 5.23 -4.06
N ILE A 16 1.99 4.09 -4.37
CA ILE A 16 1.49 3.13 -5.35
C ILE A 16 0.18 2.50 -4.86
N SER A 17 0.10 2.06 -3.60
CA SER A 17 -1.12 1.47 -3.02
C SER A 17 -2.29 2.44 -3.05
N VAL A 18 -2.07 3.69 -2.60
CA VAL A 18 -3.09 4.74 -2.63
C VAL A 18 -3.46 5.11 -4.07
N GLY A 19 -2.49 5.12 -4.98
CA GLY A 19 -2.71 5.36 -6.40
C GLY A 19 -3.61 4.31 -7.04
N TYR A 20 -3.38 3.02 -6.76
CA TYR A 20 -4.24 1.93 -7.24
C TYR A 20 -5.65 1.99 -6.65
N TYR A 21 -5.75 2.24 -5.34
CA TYR A 21 -7.02 2.41 -4.64
C TYR A 21 -7.88 3.51 -5.30
N LEU A 22 -7.29 4.69 -5.52
CA LEU A 22 -8.00 5.84 -6.10
C LEU A 22 -8.26 5.73 -7.60
N ARG A 23 -7.32 5.17 -8.37
CA ARG A 23 -7.43 5.13 -9.85
C ARG A 23 -8.37 4.03 -10.35
N TYR A 24 -8.39 2.88 -9.67
CA TYR A 24 -9.10 1.70 -10.15
C TYR A 24 -10.27 1.29 -9.24
N ASN A 25 -10.59 2.11 -8.23
CA ASN A 25 -11.66 1.84 -7.26
C ASN A 25 -11.56 0.44 -6.63
N LEU A 26 -10.32 0.00 -6.41
CA LEU A 26 -9.97 -1.32 -5.89
C LEU A 26 -10.26 -1.39 -4.40
N SER A 27 -10.66 -2.57 -3.92
CA SER A 27 -10.76 -2.79 -2.49
C SER A 27 -9.37 -2.83 -1.86
N TYR A 28 -9.28 -2.55 -0.56
CA TYR A 28 -8.02 -2.71 0.17
C TYR A 28 -7.48 -4.14 0.05
N ARG A 29 -8.37 -5.14 -0.08
CA ARG A 29 -8.00 -6.54 -0.30
C ARG A 29 -7.30 -6.76 -1.65
N ASP A 30 -7.81 -6.17 -2.73
CA ASP A 30 -7.17 -6.25 -4.05
C ASP A 30 -5.80 -5.56 -4.03
N VAL A 31 -5.70 -4.40 -3.39
CA VAL A 31 -4.43 -3.69 -3.22
C VAL A 31 -3.44 -4.52 -2.38
N GLN A 32 -3.92 -5.20 -1.33
CA GLN A 32 -3.11 -6.12 -0.54
C GLN A 32 -2.58 -7.28 -1.39
N GLU A 33 -3.42 -7.93 -2.20
CA GLU A 33 -2.99 -9.02 -3.07
C GLU A 33 -1.95 -8.57 -4.10
N MET A 34 -2.11 -7.37 -4.67
CA MET A 34 -1.11 -6.77 -5.58
C MET A 34 0.23 -6.46 -4.88
N LEU A 35 0.19 -6.05 -3.61
CA LEU A 35 1.39 -5.83 -2.81
C LEU A 35 2.05 -7.15 -2.43
N TYR A 36 1.24 -8.17 -2.12
CA TYR A 36 1.71 -9.51 -1.79
C TYR A 36 2.43 -10.17 -2.97
N ASP A 37 1.89 -10.05 -4.18
CA ASP A 37 2.54 -10.50 -5.43
C ASP A 37 3.92 -9.85 -5.63
N ARG A 38 4.08 -8.61 -5.16
CA ARG A 38 5.36 -7.87 -5.15
C ARG A 38 6.27 -8.21 -3.95
N GLY A 39 5.91 -9.20 -3.15
CA GLY A 39 6.64 -9.64 -1.96
C GLY A 39 6.45 -8.74 -0.74
N ILE A 40 5.49 -7.82 -0.76
CA ILE A 40 5.20 -6.91 0.36
C ILE A 40 4.03 -7.48 1.14
N ASN A 41 4.33 -8.06 2.31
CA ASN A 41 3.29 -8.58 3.19
C ASN A 41 2.62 -7.42 3.96
N VAL A 42 1.38 -7.10 3.60
CA VAL A 42 0.53 -6.16 4.33
C VAL A 42 -0.54 -6.97 5.05
N SER A 43 -0.54 -6.94 6.38
CA SER A 43 -1.56 -7.62 7.20
C SER A 43 -2.71 -6.67 7.50
N HIS A 44 -3.94 -7.12 7.36
CA HIS A 44 -5.09 -6.44 7.97
C HIS A 44 -5.01 -6.61 9.48
N THR A 45 -4.88 -5.51 10.22
CA THR A 45 -5.32 -5.47 11.61
C THR A 45 -6.74 -4.94 11.60
N THR A 46 -7.69 -5.75 12.06
CA THR A 46 -9.04 -5.29 12.40
C THR A 46 -8.97 -4.40 13.63
#